data_AF-A0A973DCN8-F1
#
_entry.id   AF-A0A973DCN8-F1
#
_cell.length_a   1.000
_cell.length_b   1.000
_cell.length_c   1.000
_cell.angle_alpha   90.00
_cell.angle_beta   90.00
_cell.angle_gamma   90.00
#
_symmetry.space_group_name_H-M   'P 1'
#
loop_
_entity.id
_entity.type
_entity.pdbx_description
1 polymer ?
#
loop_
_entity_poly.entity_id
_entity_poly.type
_entity_poly.pdbx_seq_one_letter_code
_entity_poly.pdbx_strand_id
1 'polypeptide(L)'
;MGYIGTFGTATTAPEHYCTSLGTPRWSGIHESDFTVDLEKDLRYFIEIEASRMGNNDRVQGCVGENQQFFHEQFLGGWPHKLWLECYQSGISEKPNQMPDFDEVWPPMPI
;
A
#
# COMPACT_ATOMS: atom_id res chain seq x y z
N MET A 1 1.59 -13.44 -0.13
CA MET A 1 2.22 -12.13 -0.38
C MET A 1 2.14 -11.87 -1.87
N GLY A 2 1.71 -10.67 -2.28
CA GLY A 2 1.92 -10.25 -3.66
C GLY A 2 3.38 -9.87 -3.89
N TYR A 3 3.84 -9.94 -5.14
CA TYR A 3 5.14 -9.42 -5.54
C TYR A 3 4.94 -8.45 -6.70
N ILE A 4 5.77 -7.41 -6.72
CA ILE A 4 5.82 -6.43 -7.81
C ILE A 4 6.69 -7.05 -8.90
N GLY A 5 6.15 -7.20 -10.10
CA GLY A 5 6.90 -7.69 -11.26
C GLY A 5 7.83 -6.63 -11.83
N THR A 6 7.31 -5.40 -11.98
CA THR A 6 8.03 -4.24 -12.53
C THR A 6 7.54 -2.94 -11.89
N PHE A 7 8.47 -2.01 -11.61
CA PHE A 7 8.13 -0.66 -11.19
C PHE A 7 7.45 0.07 -12.36
N GLY A 8 6.33 0.76 -12.09
CA GLY A 8 5.57 1.47 -13.12
C GLY A 8 6.39 2.56 -13.80
N THR A 9 6.04 2.88 -15.05
CA THR A 9 6.69 3.95 -15.82
C THR A 9 5.82 5.21 -15.81
N ALA A 10 6.28 6.29 -16.47
CA ALA A 10 5.50 7.50 -16.63
C ALA A 10 4.13 7.29 -17.28
N THR A 11 3.97 6.22 -18.08
CA THR A 11 2.73 5.99 -18.84
C THR A 11 2.15 4.59 -18.63
N THR A 12 2.79 3.73 -17.85
CA THR A 12 2.34 2.35 -17.62
C THR A 12 2.27 2.06 -16.13
N ALA A 13 1.15 1.46 -15.71
CA ALA A 13 0.98 1.01 -14.33
C ALA A 13 2.04 -0.04 -13.95
N PRO A 14 2.47 -0.09 -12.68
CA PRO A 14 3.32 -1.17 -12.20
C PRO A 14 2.64 -2.53 -12.39
N GLU A 15 3.45 -3.55 -12.62
CA GLU A 15 2.94 -4.91 -12.62
C GLU A 15 2.84 -5.41 -11.18
N HIS A 16 1.62 -5.72 -10.77
CA HIS A 16 1.35 -6.25 -9.45
C HIS A 16 0.71 -7.63 -9.57
N TYR A 17 1.30 -8.63 -8.93
CA TYR A 17 0.74 -9.96 -8.87
C TYR A 17 0.48 -10.36 -7.43
N CYS A 18 -0.76 -10.75 -7.12
CA CYS A 18 -1.11 -11.30 -5.81
C CYS A 18 -1.45 -12.78 -5.94
N THR A 19 -0.70 -13.64 -5.26
CA THR A 19 -0.97 -15.10 -5.26
C THR A 19 -2.37 -15.45 -4.73
N SER A 20 -2.92 -14.65 -3.82
CA SER A 20 -4.22 -14.89 -3.19
C SER A 20 -5.39 -14.20 -3.88
N LEU A 21 -5.16 -13.11 -4.61
CA LEU A 21 -6.22 -12.29 -5.22
C LEU A 21 -6.12 -12.21 -6.75
N GLY A 22 -5.11 -12.85 -7.34
CA GLY A 22 -4.82 -12.76 -8.76
C GLY A 22 -4.10 -11.47 -9.16
N THR A 23 -3.99 -11.25 -10.46
CA THR A 23 -3.45 -10.02 -11.05
C THR A 23 -4.56 -8.96 -11.10
N PRO A 24 -4.39 -7.77 -10.47
CA PRO A 24 -5.34 -6.67 -10.60
C PRO A 24 -5.52 -6.27 -12.05
N ARG A 25 -6.75 -5.91 -12.45
CA ARG A 25 -7.06 -5.57 -13.84
C ARG A 25 -6.23 -4.43 -14.40
N TRP A 26 -5.83 -3.47 -13.55
CA TRP A 26 -5.03 -2.31 -13.95
C TRP A 26 -3.52 -2.62 -14.10
N SER A 27 -3.06 -3.79 -13.66
CA SER A 27 -1.64 -4.17 -13.64
C SER A 27 -1.06 -4.14 -15.05
N GLY A 28 0.05 -3.40 -15.24
CA GLY A 28 0.74 -3.31 -16.53
C GLY A 28 -0.03 -2.59 -17.65
N ILE A 29 -1.19 -1.98 -17.34
CA ILE A 29 -1.98 -1.25 -18.33
C ILE A 29 -1.37 0.13 -18.60
N HIS A 30 -1.38 0.55 -19.88
CA HIS A 30 -0.98 1.88 -20.30
C HIS A 30 -2.05 2.91 -19.92
N GLU A 31 -1.66 4.12 -19.53
CA GLU A 31 -2.56 5.18 -19.04
C GLU A 31 -3.66 5.56 -20.04
N SER A 32 -3.44 5.38 -21.35
CA SER A 32 -4.46 5.61 -22.38
C SER A 32 -5.61 4.61 -22.35
N ASP A 33 -5.37 3.42 -21.81
CA ASP A 33 -6.33 2.32 -21.75
C ASP A 33 -7.02 2.27 -20.37
N PHE A 34 -6.71 3.21 -19.49
CA PHE A 34 -7.36 3.35 -18.20
C PHE A 34 -8.81 3.82 -18.38
N THR A 35 -9.73 3.02 -17.86
CA THR A 35 -11.14 3.39 -17.75
C THR A 35 -11.44 3.87 -16.34
N VAL A 36 -12.57 4.57 -16.17
CA VAL A 36 -13.04 5.03 -14.86
C VAL A 36 -13.16 3.89 -13.84
N ASP A 37 -13.50 2.69 -14.29
CA ASP A 37 -13.56 1.53 -13.40
C ASP A 37 -12.17 1.03 -12.98
N LEU A 38 -11.18 1.09 -13.88
CA LEU A 38 -9.79 0.77 -13.54
C LEU A 38 -9.20 1.79 -12.57
N GLU A 39 -9.54 3.07 -12.70
CA GLU A 39 -9.13 4.10 -11.74
C GLU A 39 -9.71 3.87 -10.34
N LYS A 40 -10.97 3.43 -10.24
CA LYS A 40 -11.60 3.06 -8.97
C LYS A 40 -10.92 1.85 -8.34
N ASP A 41 -10.67 0.81 -9.12
CA ASP A 41 -9.96 -0.40 -8.66
C ASP A 41 -8.54 -0.05 -8.19
N LEU A 42 -7.85 0.83 -8.92
CA LEU A 42 -6.52 1.31 -8.57
C LEU A 42 -6.55 2.12 -7.27
N ARG A 43 -7.51 3.04 -7.12
CA ARG A 43 -7.67 3.84 -5.90
C ARG A 43 -7.89 2.97 -4.68
N TYR A 44 -8.82 2.01 -4.77
CA TYR A 44 -9.09 1.06 -3.68
C TYR A 44 -7.85 0.24 -3.31
N PHE A 45 -7.07 -0.19 -4.30
CA PHE A 45 -5.80 -0.87 -4.06
C PHE A 45 -4.80 0.02 -3.30
N ILE A 46 -4.62 1.27 -3.74
CA ILE A 46 -3.67 2.21 -3.12
C ILE A 46 -4.04 2.46 -1.66
N GLU A 47 -5.32 2.73 -1.38
CA GLU A 47 -5.79 3.06 -0.02
C GLU A 47 -5.45 1.95 1.00
N ILE A 48 -5.54 0.69 0.58
CA ILE A 48 -5.27 -0.46 1.44
C ILE A 48 -3.78 -0.80 1.48
N GLU A 49 -3.15 -0.99 0.32
CA GLU A 49 -1.82 -1.58 0.26
C GLU A 49 -0.74 -0.56 0.66
N ALA A 50 -0.90 0.72 0.32
CA ALA A 50 0.08 1.75 0.69
C ALA A 50 0.17 1.91 2.22
N SER A 51 -0.98 1.97 2.90
CA SER A 51 -1.05 2.04 4.37
C SER A 51 -0.40 0.80 5.01
N ARG A 52 -0.68 -0.38 4.45
CA ARG A 52 -0.09 -1.64 4.91
C ARG A 52 1.43 -1.68 4.71
N MET A 53 1.93 -1.21 3.58
CA MET A 53 3.38 -1.12 3.32
C MET A 53 4.04 -0.13 4.27
N GLY A 54 3.44 1.04 4.51
CA GLY A 54 3.95 2.02 5.48
C GLY A 54 4.10 1.43 6.89
N ASN A 55 3.10 0.68 7.35
CA ASN A 55 3.18 -0.01 8.63
C ASN A 55 4.25 -1.13 8.63
N ASN A 56 4.35 -1.92 7.56
CA ASN A 56 5.38 -2.96 7.44
C ASN A 56 6.79 -2.37 7.48
N ASP A 57 7.05 -1.30 6.72
CA ASP A 57 8.35 -0.64 6.67
C ASP A 57 8.72 -0.02 8.02
N ARG A 58 7.72 0.55 8.73
CA ARG A 58 7.89 1.02 10.10
C ARG A 58 8.29 -0.10 11.07
N VAL A 59 7.62 -1.25 10.98
CA VAL A 59 7.89 -2.42 11.85
C VAL A 59 9.27 -3.03 11.54
N GLN A 60 9.68 -3.03 10.26
CA GLN A 60 10.95 -3.59 9.81
C GLN A 60 12.12 -2.59 9.87
N GLY A 61 11.84 -1.30 10.11
CA GLY A 61 12.85 -0.25 10.18
C GLY A 61 13.41 0.20 8.82
N CYS A 62 12.71 -0.07 7.72
CA CYS A 62 13.09 0.27 6.34
C CYS A 62 12.19 1.37 5.72
N VAL A 63 11.71 2.29 6.55
CA VAL A 63 10.85 3.41 6.11
C VAL A 63 11.51 4.21 4.98
N GLY A 64 10.79 4.36 3.87
CA GLY A 64 11.23 5.15 2.72
C GLY A 64 11.54 4.34 1.46
N GLU A 65 11.81 3.04 1.58
CA GLU A 65 12.18 2.22 0.41
C GLU A 65 11.01 2.04 -0.59
N ASN A 66 9.77 2.02 -0.09
CA ASN A 66 8.57 1.76 -0.90
C ASN A 66 7.76 3.02 -1.28
N GLN A 67 8.34 4.22 -1.18
CA GLN A 67 7.63 5.47 -1.48
C GLN A 67 7.38 5.68 -2.99
N GLN A 68 8.23 5.13 -3.85
CA GLN A 68 8.19 5.36 -5.31
C GLN A 68 7.52 4.21 -6.09
N PHE A 69 6.44 3.64 -5.55
CA PHE A 69 5.74 2.53 -6.21
C PHE A 69 5.11 2.92 -7.55
N PHE A 70 4.53 4.13 -7.62
CA PHE A 70 3.99 4.73 -8.85
C PHE A 70 4.89 5.87 -9.32
N HIS A 71 5.03 6.01 -10.64
CA HIS A 71 5.73 7.13 -11.24
C HIS A 71 4.94 8.44 -11.04
N GLU A 72 5.63 9.55 -10.76
CA GLU A 72 5.04 10.87 -10.48
C GLU A 72 4.21 11.46 -11.63
N GLN A 73 4.42 10.96 -12.85
CA GLN A 73 3.72 11.43 -14.05
C GLN A 73 2.54 10.54 -14.46
N PHE A 74 2.48 9.31 -13.94
CA PHE A 74 1.47 8.33 -14.34
C PHE A 74 0.07 8.81 -13.97
N LEU A 75 -0.86 8.81 -14.94
CA LEU A 75 -2.22 9.35 -14.78
C LEU A 75 -2.24 10.78 -14.21
N GLY A 76 -1.29 11.63 -14.61
CA GLY A 76 -1.18 12.99 -14.08
C GLY A 76 -0.72 13.06 -12.61
N GLY A 77 -0.14 11.97 -12.10
CA GLY A 77 0.53 11.91 -10.80
C GLY A 77 -0.38 11.73 -9.58
N TRP A 78 -1.69 11.60 -9.77
CA TRP A 78 -2.60 11.32 -8.65
C TRP A 78 -2.32 9.97 -7.96
N PRO A 79 -1.94 8.88 -8.66
CA PRO A 79 -1.68 7.61 -7.99
C PRO A 79 -0.47 7.69 -7.05
N HIS A 80 0.58 8.39 -7.49
CA HIS A 80 1.77 8.62 -6.68
C HIS A 80 1.45 9.44 -5.42
N LYS A 81 0.71 10.55 -5.57
CA LYS A 81 0.31 11.38 -4.43
C LYS A 81 -0.53 10.61 -3.41
N LEU A 82 -1.54 9.88 -3.89
CA LEU A 82 -2.41 9.09 -3.03
C LEU A 82 -1.62 7.97 -2.31
N TRP A 83 -0.68 7.33 -3.02
CA TRP A 83 0.20 6.33 -2.42
C TRP A 83 1.01 6.92 -1.27
N LEU A 84 1.65 8.07 -1.47
CA LEU A 84 2.42 8.73 -0.42
C LEU A 84 1.56 9.11 0.79
N GLU A 85 0.36 9.65 0.56
CA GLU A 85 -0.57 10.02 1.64
C GLU A 85 -0.95 8.81 2.49
N CYS A 86 -1.38 7.71 1.86
CA CYS A 86 -1.76 6.48 2.55
C CYS A 86 -0.54 5.81 3.20
N TYR A 87 0.62 5.78 2.55
CA TYR A 87 1.86 5.25 3.10
C TYR A 87 2.30 6.00 4.36
N GLN A 88 2.27 7.34 4.34
CA GLN A 88 2.54 8.17 5.51
C GLN A 88 1.54 7.93 6.64
N SER A 89 0.25 7.73 6.30
CA SER A 89 -0.77 7.34 7.27
C SER A 89 -0.43 6.01 7.95
N GLY A 90 -0.01 5.00 7.18
CA GLY A 90 0.42 3.70 7.71
C GLY A 90 1.68 3.75 8.58
N ILE A 91 2.61 4.67 8.31
CA ILE A 91 3.77 4.92 9.19
C ILE A 91 3.32 5.62 10.48
N SER A 92 2.37 6.54 10.39
CA SER A 92 1.91 7.34 11.53
C SER A 92 0.94 6.59 12.43
N GLU A 93 0.35 5.50 11.93
CA GLU A 93 -0.52 4.62 12.70
C GLU A 93 0.27 4.05 13.88
N LYS A 94 -0.04 4.54 15.08
CA LYS A 94 0.51 3.98 16.31
C LYS A 94 0.12 2.50 16.34
N PRO A 95 1.03 1.58 16.72
CA PRO A 95 0.61 0.23 17.03
C PRO A 95 -0.52 0.37 18.03
N ASN A 96 -1.68 -0.20 17.70
CA ASN A 96 -2.82 -0.28 18.60
C ASN A 96 -2.23 -0.76 19.92
N GLN A 97 -2.19 0.12 20.92
CA GLN A 97 -1.58 -0.17 22.20
C GLN A 97 -2.50 -1.24 22.78
N MET A 98 -2.13 -2.51 22.59
CA MET A 98 -2.79 -3.59 23.31
C MET A 98 -2.71 -3.19 24.78
N PRO A 99 -3.84 -3.15 25.50
CA PRO A 99 -3.81 -2.90 26.93
C PRO A 99 -2.79 -3.85 27.55
N ASP A 100 -2.05 -3.33 28.52
CA ASP A 100 -0.97 -4.07 29.17
C ASP A 100 -1.49 -5.44 29.63
N PHE A 101 -0.70 -6.49 29.49
CA PHE A 101 -1.14 -7.85 29.82
C PHE A 101 -1.64 -7.94 31.27
N ASP A 102 -1.02 -7.16 32.17
CA ASP A 102 -1.41 -7.01 33.58
C ASP A 102 -2.73 -6.26 33.79
N GLU A 103 -3.18 -5.47 32.81
CA GLU A 103 -4.45 -4.74 32.83
C GLU A 103 -5.62 -5.64 32.36
N VAL A 104 -5.35 -6.56 31.42
CA VAL A 104 -6.37 -7.48 30.89
C VAL A 104 -6.48 -8.75 31.74
N TRP A 105 -5.36 -9.28 32.24
CA TRP A 105 -5.30 -10.49 33.07
C TRP A 105 -4.51 -10.20 34.37
N PRO A 106 -5.15 -9.63 35.40
CA PRO A 106 -4.48 -9.41 36.68
C PRO A 106 -4.00 -10.76 37.23
N PRO A 107 -2.79 -10.83 37.81
CA PRO A 107 -2.25 -12.06 38.35
C PRO A 107 -3.21 -12.65 39.39
N MET A 108 -3.57 -13.91 39.21
CA MET A 108 -4.40 -14.63 40.17
C MET A 108 -3.69 -14.67 41.52
N PRO A 109 -4.38 -14.34 42.64
CA PRO A 109 -3.77 -14.35 43.95
C PRO A 109 -3.32 -15.79 44.30
N ILE A 110 -2.08 -15.90 44.80
CA ILE A 110 -1.48 -17.13 45.31
C ILE A 110 -2.18 -17.55 46.60
#